data_AF-A0A5C8S5Y6-F1
#
_entry.id   AF-A0A5C8S5Y6-F1
#
_cell.length_a   1.000
_cell.length_b   1.000
_cell.length_c   1.000
_cell.angle_alpha   90.00
_cell.angle_beta   90.00
_cell.angle_gamma   90.00
#
_symmetry.space_group_name_H-M   'P 1'
#
loop_
_entity.id
_entity.type
_entity.pdbx_description
1 polymer ?
#
loop_
_entity_poly.entity_id
_entity_poly.type
_entity_poly.pdbx_seq_one_letter_code
_entity_poly.pdbx_strand_id
1 'polypeptide(L)' 'MAYVSAKIRDEGRAAKTQGAPLSADPYPAGSQDSADWLEGYTFDEREQNVDREVEPGVEPSVDAGKA' A
#
# COMPACT_ATOMS: atom_id res chain seq x y z
N MET A 1 -2.05 9.34 19.15
CA MET A 1 -3.08 8.72 18.29
C MET A 1 -3.15 9.54 17.02
N ALA A 2 -2.89 8.94 15.86
CA ALA A 2 -3.21 9.58 14.59
C ALA A 2 -4.74 9.68 14.51
N TYR A 3 -5.26 10.89 14.36
CA TYR A 3 -6.69 11.12 14.22
C TYR A 3 -7.02 11.04 12.74
N VAL A 4 -7.83 10.04 12.37
CA VAL A 4 -8.30 9.87 11.00
C VAL A 4 -9.62 10.62 10.84
N SER A 5 -9.67 11.55 9.91
CA SER A 5 -10.91 12.20 9.51
C SER A 5 -11.82 11.19 8.81
N ALA A 6 -12.89 10.78 9.50
CA ALA A 6 -13.87 9.83 8.96
C ALA A 6 -14.44 10.28 7.60
N LYS A 7 -14.63 11.59 7.41
CA LYS A 7 -15.10 12.17 6.16
C LYS A 7 -14.11 11.95 5.01
N ILE A 8 -12.84 12.27 5.23
CA ILE A 8 -11.80 12.18 4.20
C ILE A 8 -11.53 10.72 3.83
N ARG A 9 -11.57 9.83 4.82
CA ARG A 9 -11.53 8.38 4.59
C ARG A 9 -12.71 7.90 3.73
N ASP A 10 -13.93 8.38 3.99
CA ASP A 10 -15.10 8.01 3.17
C ASP A 10 -14.98 8.55 1.72
N GLU A 11 -14.35 9.71 1.52
CA GLU A 11 -14.04 10.25 0.18
C GLU A 11 -13.08 9.33 -0.59
N GLY A 12 -12.02 8.85 0.05
CA GLY A 12 -11.08 7.88 -0.55
C GLY A 12 -11.75 6.57 -0.93
N ARG A 13 -12.61 6.05 -0.05
CA ARG A 13 -13.39 4.83 -0.32
C ARG A 13 -14.34 5.01 -1.50
N ALA A 14 -15.01 6.15 -1.59
CA ALA A 14 -15.89 6.48 -2.70
C ALA A 14 -15.11 6.54 -4.01
N ALA A 15 -13.93 7.18 -4.02
CA ALA A 15 -13.06 7.26 -5.19
C ALA A 15 -12.63 5.87 -5.70
N LYS A 16 -12.21 4.97 -4.80
CA LYS A 16 -11.89 3.58 -5.14
C LYS A 16 -13.09 2.85 -5.73
N THR A 17 -14.26 2.99 -5.11
CA THR A 17 -15.51 2.36 -5.58
C THR A 17 -15.94 2.85 -6.97
N GLN A 18 -15.61 4.10 -7.31
CA GLN A 18 -15.84 4.69 -8.63
C GLN A 18 -14.76 4.33 -9.66
N GLY A 19 -13.71 3.61 -9.26
CA GLY A 19 -12.58 3.28 -10.14
C GLY A 19 -11.67 4.47 -10.47
N ALA A 20 -11.70 5.53 -9.65
CA ALA A 20 -10.81 6.66 -9.80
C ALA A 20 -9.35 6.25 -9.55
N PRO A 21 -8.37 6.86 -10.24
CA PRO A 21 -6.95 6.59 -9.99
C PRO A 21 -6.48 7.19 -8.65
N LEU A 22 -5.33 6.73 -8.16
CA LEU A 22 -4.66 7.28 -6.97
C LEU A 22 -4.36 8.78 -7.09
N SER A 23 -4.10 9.26 -8.31
CA SER A 23 -3.89 10.69 -8.60
C SER A 23 -5.16 11.54 -8.45
N ALA A 24 -6.30 10.94 -8.09
CA ALA A 24 -7.52 11.65 -7.74
C ALA A 24 -7.51 12.16 -6.29
N ASP A 25 -6.52 11.78 -5.47
CA ASP A 25 -6.29 12.40 -4.16
C ASP A 25 -6.11 13.92 -4.33
N PRO A 26 -7.04 14.75 -3.84
CA PRO A 26 -6.96 16.20 -3.99
C PRO A 26 -6.04 16.86 -2.96
N TYR A 27 -5.56 16.08 -1.97
CA TYR A 27 -4.82 16.60 -0.83
C TYR A 27 -3.31 16.63 -1.13
N PRO A 28 -2.55 17.59 -0.55
CA PRO A 28 -1.12 17.63 -0.74
C PRO A 28 -0.44 16.34 -0.29
N ALA A 29 0.48 15.81 -1.09
CA ALA A 29 1.24 14.62 -0.74
C ALA A 29 1.98 14.80 0.60
N GLY A 30 1.84 13.82 1.50
CA GLY A 30 2.43 13.85 2.84
C GLY A 30 1.63 14.66 3.87
N SER A 31 0.47 15.21 3.51
CA SER A 31 -0.46 15.79 4.48
C SER A 31 -1.23 14.69 5.23
N GLN A 32 -1.74 15.03 6.42
CA GLN A 32 -2.63 14.15 7.18
C GLN A 32 -3.90 13.82 6.37
N ASP A 33 -4.44 14.80 5.64
CA ASP A 33 -5.64 14.60 4.82
C ASP A 33 -5.38 13.60 3.68
N SER A 34 -4.22 13.66 3.03
CA SER A 34 -3.81 12.66 2.04
C SER A 34 -3.68 11.28 2.68
N ALA A 35 -3.10 11.18 3.89
CA ALA A 35 -3.01 9.91 4.61
C ALA A 35 -4.40 9.32 4.95
N ASP A 36 -5.33 10.16 5.42
CA ASP A 36 -6.69 9.74 5.76
C ASP A 36 -7.48 9.31 4.52
N TRP A 37 -7.28 10.00 3.39
CA TRP A 37 -7.91 9.65 2.12
C TRP A 37 -7.38 8.32 1.60
N LEU A 38 -6.06 8.12 1.68
CA LEU A 38 -5.41 6.86 1.28
C LEU A 38 -5.89 5.67 2.11
N GLU A 39 -6.07 5.83 3.42
CA GLU A 39 -6.63 4.77 4.28
C GLU A 39 -7.98 4.27 3.77
N GLY A 40 -8.84 5.19 3.32
CA GLY A 40 -10.13 4.85 2.73
C GLY A 40 -10.02 4.27 1.32
N TYR A 41 -9.11 4.80 0.51
CA TYR A 41 -8.89 4.36 -0.87
C TYR A 41 -8.35 2.92 -0.94
N THR A 42 -7.57 2.48 0.05
CA THR A 42 -7.01 1.12 0.12
C THR A 42 -7.86 0.15 0.95
N PHE A 43 -9.14 0.45 1.20
CA PHE A 43 -9.98 -0.33 2.14
C PHE A 43 -10.18 -1.81 1.78
N ASP A 44 -10.11 -2.17 0.50
CA ASP A 44 -10.26 -3.56 0.01
C ASP A 44 -8.91 -4.22 -0.31
N GLU A 45 -7.81 -3.48 -0.17
CA GLU A 45 -6.49 -4.04 -0.32
C GLU A 45 -6.24 -4.95 0.88
N ARG A 46 -6.14 -6.26 0.62
CA ARG A 46 -5.73 -7.20 1.68
C ARG A 46 -4.41 -6.71 2.25
N GLU A 47 -4.31 -6.64 3.57
CA GLU A 47 -3.04 -6.39 4.26
C GLU A 47 -1.98 -7.27 3.60
N GLN A 48 -0.98 -6.65 2.95
CA GLN A 48 0.10 -7.34 2.26
C GLN A 48 1.10 -7.94 3.25
N ASN A 49 0.61 -8.56 4.33
CA ASN A 49 1.34 -9.57 5.07
C ASN A 49 1.38 -10.84 4.21
N VAL A 50 1.97 -10.73 3.02
CA VAL A 50 2.72 -11.87 2.51
C VAL A 50 3.85 -12.01 3.51
N ASP A 51 3.70 -12.96 4.43
CA ASP A 51 4.84 -13.54 5.12
C ASP A 51 5.83 -13.82 3.98
N ARG A 52 6.86 -12.99 3.88
CA ARG A 52 7.97 -13.30 3.01
C ARG A 52 8.55 -14.51 3.69
N GLU A 53 8.07 -15.70 3.31
CA GLU A 53 8.77 -16.94 3.54
C GLU A 53 10.14 -16.67 2.93
N VAL A 54 11.07 -16.25 3.78
CA VAL A 54 12.48 -16.26 3.48
C VAL A 54 12.74 -17.76 3.41
N GLU A 55 12.53 -18.37 2.24
CA GLU A 55 12.85 -19.77 2.05
C GLU A 55 14.30 -19.97 2.51
N PRO A 56 14.55 -20.72 3.60
CA PRO A 56 15.89 -20.93 4.09
C PRO A 56 16.52 -21.98 3.19
N GLY A 57 16.99 -21.59 1.99
CA GLY A 57 17.53 -22.59 1.07
C GLY A 57 18.11 -22.14 -0.27
N VAL A 58 17.93 -20.90 -0.72
CA VAL A 58 18.60 -20.46 -1.95
C VAL A 58 19.99 -19.92 -1.61
N GLU A 59 20.92 -20.83 -1.34
CA GLU A 59 22.33 -20.50 -1.53
C GLU A 59 22.56 -20.23 -3.02
N PRO A 60 23.18 -19.10 -3.42
CA PRO A 60 23.60 -18.94 -4.79
C PRO A 60 24.68 -20.00 -5.06
N SER A 61 24.31 -21.05 -5.79
CA SER A 61 25.27 -21.97 -6.40
C SER A 61 26.17 -21.17 -7.33
N VAL A 62 27.33 -20.77 -6.80
CA VAL A 62 28.48 -20.39 -7.60
C VAL A 62 29.03 -21.68 -8.20
N ASP A 63 28.44 -22.07 -9.33
CA ASP A 63 29.13 -22.89 -10.33
C ASP A 63 30.32 -22.07 -10.84
N ALA A 64 31.43 -22.16 -10.12
CA ALA A 64 32.72 -21.75 -10.60
C ALA A 64 33.45 -23.01 -11.05
N GLY A 65 33.01 -23.56 -12.19
CA GLY A 65 33.86 -24.41 -12.99
C GLY A 65 35.18 -23.70 -13.27
N LYS A 66 36.28 -24.28 -12.77
CA LYS A 66 37.63 -23.94 -13.23
C LYS A 66 38.52 -25.18 -13.18
N ALA A 67 38.69 -25.73 -14.38
CA ALA A 67 39.84 -26.42 -14.97
C ALA A 67 40.77 -27.22 -14.04
#